data_AF-A0A7W1KXC4-F1
#
_entry.id   AF-A0A7W1KXC4-F1
#
_cell.length_a   1.000
_cell.length_b   1.000
_cell.length_c   1.000
_cell.angle_alpha   90.00
_cell.angle_beta   90.00
_cell.angle_gamma   90.00
#
_symmetry.space_group_name_H-M   'P 1'
#
loop_
_entity.id
_entity.type
_entity.pdbx_description
1 polymer ?
#
loop_
_entity_poly.entity_id
_entity_poly.type
_entity_poly.pdbx_seq_one_letter_code
_entity_poly.pdbx_strand_id
1 'polypeptide(L)'
;MSKERIVTIFSKTEETFVAQFIDSGSKVHLELMNATDQTLECVEVLTVFLKDEETTGGGPSRVHIKFDDIKSIRPKERAVLSHRTWIDGKPADSNDDQLKRLKVIASETKPYVLDISWQDGEGKTRFQRIPVGH
;
A
#
# COMPACT_ATOMS: atom_id res chain seq x y z
N MET A 1 -11.79 20.22 14.40
CA MET A 1 -11.84 19.47 13.14
C MET A 1 -10.43 19.33 12.61
N SER A 2 -9.84 18.15 12.70
CA SER A 2 -8.50 17.86 12.16
C SER A 2 -8.57 17.83 10.64
N LYS A 3 -7.79 18.67 9.96
CA LYS A 3 -7.63 18.63 8.51
C LYS A 3 -7.00 17.27 8.15
N GLU A 4 -7.65 16.51 7.27
CA GLU A 4 -7.05 15.35 6.62
C GLU A 4 -5.72 15.78 5.99
N ARG A 5 -4.63 15.11 6.35
CA ARG A 5 -3.34 15.30 5.69
C ARG A 5 -3.21 14.22 4.65
N ILE A 6 -3.35 14.62 3.38
CA ILE A 6 -3.08 13.74 2.25
C ILE A 6 -1.56 13.60 2.14
N VAL A 7 -1.07 12.36 2.24
CA VAL A 7 0.33 12.05 1.96
C VAL A 7 0.39 11.49 0.55
N THR A 8 0.74 12.34 -0.41
CA THR A 8 0.82 11.98 -1.82
C THR A 8 2.10 11.22 -2.11
N ILE A 9 1.97 10.03 -2.69
CA ILE A 9 3.09 9.33 -3.31
C ILE A 9 2.89 9.43 -4.82
N PHE A 10 3.90 9.95 -5.52
CA PHE A 10 3.92 10.03 -6.96
C PHE A 10 4.59 8.78 -7.52
N SER A 11 3.82 7.96 -8.24
CA SER A 11 4.37 6.99 -9.20
C SER A 11 4.75 7.72 -10.50
N LYS A 12 5.74 7.19 -11.24
CA LYS A 12 6.14 7.78 -12.53
C LYS A 12 5.00 7.64 -13.55
N THR A 13 5.00 8.52 -14.55
CA THR A 13 3.96 8.70 -15.58
C THR A 13 3.61 7.49 -16.47
N GLU A 14 4.17 6.30 -16.22
CA GLU A 14 3.90 5.06 -16.98
C GLU A 14 3.32 3.92 -16.12
N GLU A 15 2.96 4.19 -14.87
CA GLU A 15 2.55 3.17 -13.90
C GLU A 15 1.04 2.85 -13.96
N THR A 16 0.68 1.55 -13.97
CA THR A 16 -0.72 1.06 -13.99
C THR A 16 -1.53 1.58 -12.81
N PHE A 17 -0.92 1.57 -11.62
CA PHE A 17 -1.52 2.08 -10.40
C PHE A 17 -0.81 3.35 -9.92
N VAL A 18 -1.62 4.28 -9.43
CA VAL A 18 -1.17 5.39 -8.57
C VAL A 18 -1.65 5.07 -7.15
N ALA A 19 -0.72 5.08 -6.19
CA ALA A 19 -0.98 4.75 -4.79
C ALA A 19 -0.82 5.98 -3.90
N GLN A 20 -1.72 6.18 -2.94
CA GLN A 20 -1.58 7.24 -1.93
C GLN A 20 -2.07 6.78 -0.56
N PHE A 21 -1.51 7.33 0.52
CA PHE A 21 -2.00 7.07 1.88
C PHE A 21 -2.83 8.25 2.39
N ILE A 22 -4.06 7.96 2.79
CA ILE A 22 -5.00 8.94 3.33
C ILE A 22 -5.02 8.81 4.85
N ASP A 23 -4.69 9.89 5.55
CA ASP A 23 -4.75 9.97 7.00
C ASP A 23 -6.00 10.73 7.46
N SER A 24 -6.97 9.97 7.98
CA SER A 24 -8.20 10.51 8.58
C SER A 24 -8.01 10.97 10.04
N GLY A 25 -6.78 10.91 10.57
CA GLY A 25 -6.45 11.17 11.96
C GLY A 25 -6.61 9.93 12.85
N SER A 26 -7.79 9.31 12.84
CA SER A 26 -8.02 8.06 13.59
C SER A 26 -7.36 6.86 12.91
N LYS A 27 -7.38 6.80 11.58
CA LYS A 27 -6.89 5.67 10.79
C LYS A 27 -6.22 6.12 9.49
N VAL A 28 -5.26 5.32 9.03
CA VAL A 28 -4.63 5.47 7.70
C VAL A 28 -5.27 4.46 6.75
N HIS A 29 -5.42 4.85 5.49
CA HIS A 29 -5.90 3.97 4.42
C HIS A 29 -5.00 4.09 3.20
N LEU A 30 -4.90 3.01 2.42
CA LEU A 30 -4.32 3.04 1.08
C LEU A 30 -5.45 3.34 0.09
N GLU A 31 -5.27 4.36 -0.75
CA GLU A 31 -6.06 4.55 -1.95
C GLU A 31 -5.23 4.14 -3.17
N LEU A 32 -5.83 3.29 -4.01
CA LEU A 32 -5.27 2.89 -5.30
C LEU A 32 -6.15 3.45 -6.42
N MET A 33 -5.53 4.13 -7.38
CA MET A 33 -6.18 4.57 -8.61
C MET A 33 -5.68 3.74 -9.79
N ASN A 34 -6.60 3.20 -10.58
CA ASN A 34 -6.27 2.63 -11.88
C ASN A 34 -5.99 3.76 -12.88
N ALA A 35 -4.72 3.96 -13.24
CA ALA A 35 -4.30 5.01 -14.16
C ALA A 35 -4.53 4.65 -15.63
N THR A 36 -4.93 3.42 -15.94
CA THR A 36 -5.10 2.94 -17.31
C THR A 36 -6.51 3.24 -17.85
N ASP A 37 -6.71 2.90 -19.12
CA ASP A 37 -8.01 2.97 -19.80
C ASP A 37 -8.72 1.59 -19.85
N GLN A 38 -8.21 0.61 -19.09
CA GLN A 38 -8.75 -0.76 -19.01
C GLN A 38 -9.29 -1.05 -17.60
N THR A 39 -10.32 -1.89 -17.50
CA THR A 39 -10.71 -2.46 -16.20
C THR A 39 -9.66 -3.47 -15.77
N LEU A 40 -9.24 -3.41 -14.51
CA LEU A 40 -8.29 -4.35 -13.91
C LEU A 40 -9.04 -5.23 -12.92
N GLU A 41 -8.82 -6.54 -12.99
CA GLU A 41 -9.51 -7.52 -12.15
C GLU A 41 -8.58 -8.17 -11.13
N CYS A 42 -9.15 -8.75 -10.08
CA CYS A 42 -8.41 -9.49 -9.05
C CYS A 42 -7.16 -8.74 -8.56
N VAL A 43 -7.34 -7.47 -8.18
CA VAL A 43 -6.25 -6.60 -7.74
C VAL A 43 -5.91 -6.92 -6.29
N GLU A 44 -4.65 -7.26 -6.04
CA GLU A 44 -4.13 -7.63 -4.73
C GLU A 44 -2.92 -6.76 -4.39
N VAL A 45 -2.86 -6.23 -3.17
CA VAL A 45 -1.65 -5.60 -2.62
C VAL A 45 -0.98 -6.59 -1.70
N LEU A 46 0.12 -7.18 -2.17
CA LEU A 46 0.69 -8.40 -1.62
C LEU A 46 1.45 -8.15 -0.32
N THR A 47 2.31 -7.15 -0.23
CA THR A 47 3.05 -6.86 1.01
C THR A 47 3.61 -5.44 1.05
N VAL A 48 3.64 -4.87 2.24
CA VAL A 48 4.50 -3.73 2.59
C VAL A 48 5.57 -4.19 3.58
N PHE A 49 6.83 -4.20 3.15
CA PHE A 49 7.97 -4.44 4.03
C PHE A 49 8.49 -3.12 4.58
N LEU A 50 8.32 -2.91 5.87
CA LEU A 50 9.08 -1.90 6.60
C LEU A 50 10.49 -2.49 6.81
N LYS A 51 11.54 -1.83 6.32
CA LYS A 51 12.90 -2.20 6.77
C LYS A 51 12.95 -1.95 8.27
N ASP A 52 13.16 -3.00 9.05
CA ASP A 52 13.07 -2.91 10.51
C ASP A 52 14.43 -2.42 11.05
N GLU A 53 14.49 -1.16 11.48
CA GLU A 53 15.68 -0.59 12.13
C GLU A 53 16.01 -1.28 13.47
N GLU A 54 15.05 -2.00 14.05
CA GLU A 54 15.22 -2.72 15.33
C GLU A 54 15.93 -4.08 15.19
N THR A 55 16.08 -4.61 13.97
CA THR A 55 16.88 -5.84 13.78
C THR A 55 18.32 -5.50 13.47
N THR A 56 19.14 -5.42 14.52
CA THR A 56 20.61 -5.42 14.40
C THR A 56 21.04 -6.66 13.60
N GLY A 57 21.35 -6.49 12.31
CA GLY A 57 21.74 -7.59 11.41
C GLY A 57 20.81 -7.86 10.21
N GLY A 58 19.72 -7.11 10.04
CA GLY A 58 18.92 -7.14 8.79
C GLY A 58 18.08 -8.40 8.58
N GLY A 59 17.43 -8.90 9.64
CA GLY A 59 16.50 -10.02 9.56
C GLY A 59 15.23 -9.69 8.75
N PRO A 60 14.45 -10.70 8.31
CA PRO A 60 13.17 -10.46 7.65
C PRO A 60 12.23 -9.66 8.56
N SER A 61 11.51 -8.68 7.99
CA SER A 61 10.52 -7.90 8.74
C SER A 61 9.51 -8.84 9.40
N ARG A 62 9.36 -8.70 10.73
CA ARG A 62 8.35 -9.45 11.49
C ARG A 62 6.94 -8.95 11.22
N VAL A 63 6.83 -7.73 10.71
CA VAL A 63 5.58 -7.05 10.39
C VAL A 63 5.32 -7.12 8.89
N HIS A 64 4.11 -7.52 8.52
CA HIS A 64 3.56 -7.31 7.18
C HIS A 64 2.16 -6.73 7.27
N ILE A 65 1.78 -6.01 6.22
CA ILE A 65 0.45 -5.43 6.09
C ILE A 65 -0.21 -6.05 4.86
N LYS A 66 -1.37 -6.67 5.08
CA LYS A 66 -2.21 -7.21 4.00
C LYS A 66 -3.39 -6.28 3.80
N PHE A 67 -3.70 -5.98 2.54
CA PHE A 67 -4.92 -5.26 2.17
C PHE A 67 -5.98 -6.24 1.66
N ASP A 68 -7.23 -5.81 1.73
CA ASP A 68 -8.34 -6.58 1.17
C ASP A 68 -8.26 -6.61 -0.36
N ASP A 69 -8.54 -7.77 -0.94
CA ASP A 69 -8.51 -7.97 -2.39
C ASP A 69 -9.63 -7.18 -3.07
N ILE A 70 -9.33 -6.56 -4.22
CA ILE A 70 -10.32 -5.82 -5.00
C ILE A 70 -10.70 -6.63 -6.25
N LYS A 71 -11.98 -6.96 -6.36
CA LYS A 71 -12.47 -7.76 -7.50
C LYS A 71 -12.25 -7.07 -8.85
N SER A 72 -12.46 -5.76 -8.91
CA SER A 72 -12.40 -4.97 -10.14
C SER A 72 -12.17 -3.50 -9.82
N ILE A 73 -11.34 -2.82 -10.61
CA ILE A 73 -11.17 -1.36 -10.61
C ILE A 73 -11.33 -0.86 -12.04
N ARG A 74 -12.33 -0.01 -12.29
CA ARG A 74 -12.59 0.57 -13.61
C ARG A 74 -11.51 1.59 -14.01
N PRO A 75 -11.42 1.97 -15.30
CA PRO A 75 -10.56 3.04 -15.73
C PRO A 75 -10.73 4.31 -14.90
N LYS A 76 -9.61 4.87 -14.40
CA LYS A 76 -9.55 6.09 -13.58
C LYS A 76 -10.30 6.04 -12.26
N GLU A 77 -10.82 4.87 -11.87
CA GLU A 77 -11.49 4.67 -10.58
C GLU A 77 -10.47 4.60 -9.45
N ARG A 78 -10.91 5.04 -8.27
CA ARG A 78 -10.17 4.96 -7.02
C ARG A 78 -10.83 3.96 -6.10
N ALA A 79 -10.04 3.12 -5.47
CA ALA A 79 -10.47 2.21 -4.42
C ALA A 79 -9.74 2.57 -3.12
N VAL A 80 -10.48 2.65 -2.01
CA VAL A 80 -9.90 2.79 -0.67
C VAL A 80 -9.90 1.42 -0.01
N LEU A 81 -8.71 0.95 0.34
CA LEU A 81 -8.49 -0.40 0.85
C LEU A 81 -8.50 -0.40 2.37
N SER A 82 -9.20 -1.38 2.92
CA SER A 82 -9.00 -1.81 4.30
C SER A 82 -7.80 -2.73 4.38
N HIS A 83 -7.20 -2.78 5.58
CA HIS A 83 -5.98 -3.51 5.81
C HIS A 83 -6.01 -4.22 7.17
N ARG A 84 -5.12 -5.20 7.30
CA ARG A 84 -4.80 -5.85 8.56
C ARG A 84 -3.28 -5.94 8.71
N THR A 85 -2.78 -5.50 9.86
CA THR A 85 -1.40 -5.73 10.26
C THR A 85 -1.25 -7.16 10.75
N TRP A 86 -0.13 -7.78 10.39
CA TRP A 86 0.26 -9.09 10.85
C TRP A 86 1.67 -9.04 11.42
N ILE A 87 1.87 -9.69 12.57
CA ILE A 87 3.15 -9.77 13.29
C ILE A 87 3.44 -11.25 13.52
N ASP A 88 4.62 -11.71 13.12
CA ASP A 88 5.04 -13.12 13.23
C ASP A 88 4.01 -14.12 12.64
N GLY A 89 3.41 -13.75 11.50
CA GLY A 89 2.43 -14.60 10.81
C GLY A 89 1.04 -14.64 11.44
N LYS A 90 0.74 -13.79 12.43
CA LYS A 90 -0.58 -13.69 13.06
C LYS A 90 -1.17 -12.29 12.91
N PRO A 91 -2.50 -12.14 12.79
CA PRO A 91 -3.09 -10.81 12.72
C PRO A 91 -2.91 -10.08 14.06
N ALA A 92 -2.42 -8.85 13.99
CA ALA A 92 -2.20 -8.00 15.15
C ALA A 92 -3.52 -7.37 15.64
N ASP A 93 -3.53 -6.94 16.90
CA ASP A 93 -4.64 -6.17 17.46
C ASP A 93 -4.65 -4.76 16.87
N SER A 94 -5.82 -4.10 16.92
CA SER A 94 -5.98 -2.74 16.38
C SER A 94 -5.05 -1.70 17.03
N ASN A 95 -4.61 -1.93 18.26
CA ASN A 95 -3.64 -1.07 18.96
C ASN A 95 -2.22 -1.21 18.41
N ASP A 96 -1.92 -2.35 17.77
CA ASP A 96 -0.63 -2.66 17.17
C ASP A 96 -0.61 -2.35 15.66
N ASP A 97 -1.58 -1.57 15.16
CA ASP A 97 -1.63 -1.15 13.76
C ASP A 97 -0.35 -0.41 13.36
N GLN A 98 0.39 -1.00 12.43
CA GLN A 98 1.67 -0.46 11.98
C GLN A 98 1.53 0.42 10.73
N LEU A 99 0.33 0.56 10.14
CA LEU A 99 0.16 1.30 8.88
C LEU A 99 0.57 2.78 9.01
N LYS A 100 0.41 3.37 10.20
CA LYS A 100 0.86 4.74 10.50
C LYS A 100 2.36 4.94 10.30
N ARG A 101 3.18 3.88 10.33
CA ARG A 101 4.61 3.96 10.01
C ARG A 101 4.88 4.30 8.54
N LEU A 102 3.93 4.02 7.64
CA LEU A 102 4.03 4.37 6.22
C LEU A 102 3.69 5.84 5.92
N LYS A 103 3.28 6.62 6.93
CA LYS A 103 3.13 8.07 6.76
C LYS A 103 4.50 8.64 6.43
N VAL A 104 4.59 9.33 5.29
CA VAL A 104 5.74 10.19 4.98
C VAL A 104 5.73 11.33 5.98
N ILE A 105 6.72 11.31 6.87
CA ILE A 105 7.04 12.44 7.73
C ILE A 105 8.11 13.23 6.98
N ALA A 106 7.90 14.53 6.78
CA ALA A 106 8.92 15.38 6.17
C ALA A 106 10.25 15.19 6.93
N SER A 107 11.33 14.92 6.21
CA SER A 107 12.70 14.59 6.69
C SER A 107 12.98 13.15 7.18
N GLU A 108 12.04 12.20 7.08
CA GLU A 108 12.31 10.77 7.37
C GLU A 108 12.17 9.90 6.11
N THR A 109 13.28 9.30 5.65
CA THR A 109 13.24 8.28 4.61
C THR A 109 12.75 6.97 5.20
N LYS A 110 11.50 6.58 4.89
CA LYS A 110 10.97 5.26 5.26
C LYS A 110 10.85 4.40 4.02
N PRO A 111 11.89 3.63 3.65
CA PRO A 111 11.85 2.81 2.46
C PRO A 111 10.94 1.61 2.70
N TYR A 112 9.85 1.56 1.95
CA TYR A 112 9.02 0.37 1.79
C TYR A 112 8.74 0.11 0.32
N VAL A 113 8.20 -1.06 0.04
CA VAL A 113 7.83 -1.49 -1.31
C VAL A 113 6.36 -1.90 -1.27
N LEU A 114 5.58 -1.42 -2.23
CA LEU A 114 4.23 -1.90 -2.51
C LEU A 114 4.31 -2.86 -3.71
N ASP A 115 4.09 -4.14 -3.46
CA ASP A 115 3.91 -5.14 -4.52
C ASP A 115 2.42 -5.29 -4.80
N ILE A 116 2.03 -5.07 -6.07
CA ILE A 116 0.64 -5.13 -6.54
C ILE A 116 0.56 -6.15 -7.68
N SER A 117 -0.45 -7.01 -7.65
CA SER A 117 -0.80 -7.89 -8.76
C SER A 117 -2.24 -7.67 -9.22
N TRP A 118 -2.51 -7.93 -10.49
CA TRP A 118 -3.85 -7.85 -11.08
C TRP A 118 -3.95 -8.75 -12.31
N GLN A 119 -5.17 -9.02 -12.78
CA GLN A 119 -5.45 -9.59 -14.09
C GLN A 119 -5.77 -8.48 -15.09
N ASP A 120 -5.09 -8.49 -16.23
CA ASP A 120 -5.40 -7.59 -17.35
C ASP A 120 -6.67 -8.03 -18.10
N GLY A 121 -7.07 -7.29 -19.13
CA GLY A 121 -8.26 -7.60 -19.93
C GLY A 121 -8.21 -8.94 -20.68
N GLU A 122 -7.06 -9.62 -20.72
CA GLU A 122 -6.89 -10.96 -21.28
C GLU A 122 -6.92 -12.05 -20.19
N GLY A 123 -7.14 -11.67 -18.93
CA GLY A 123 -7.10 -12.57 -17.77
C GLY A 123 -5.68 -12.92 -17.33
N LYS A 124 -4.64 -12.27 -17.86
CA LYS A 124 -3.25 -12.58 -17.53
C LYS A 124 -2.82 -11.83 -16.29
N THR A 125 -2.21 -12.55 -15.35
CA THR A 125 -1.63 -11.94 -14.14
C THR A 125 -0.45 -11.04 -14.50
N ARG A 126 -0.49 -9.82 -13.99
CA ARG A 126 0.53 -8.78 -14.08
C ARG A 126 0.96 -8.36 -12.68
N PHE A 127 2.11 -7.73 -12.62
CA PHE A 127 2.75 -7.30 -11.38
C PHE A 127 3.34 -5.91 -11.54
N GLN A 128 3.25 -5.11 -10.49
CA GLN A 128 3.87 -3.81 -10.37
C GLN A 128 4.48 -3.70 -8.99
N ARG A 129 5.72 -3.22 -8.95
CA ARG A 129 6.45 -2.93 -7.73
C ARG A 129 6.65 -1.44 -7.63
N ILE A 130 6.05 -0.80 -6.62
CA ILE A 130 6.18 0.63 -6.38
C ILE A 130 7.13 0.82 -5.18
N PRO A 131 8.39 1.23 -5.40
CA PRO A 131 9.27 1.62 -4.29
C PRO A 131 8.78 2.96 -3.73
N VAL A 132 8.58 3.03 -2.41
CA VAL A 132 8.19 4.26 -1.72
C VAL A 132 9.24 4.58 -0.66
N GLY A 133 9.92 5.71 -0.81
CA GLY A 133 10.96 6.14 0.11
C GLY A 133 11.93 7.10 -0.56
N HIS A 134 11.72 8.40 -0.34
CA HIS A 134 12.72 9.44 -0.56
C HIS A 134 12.91 10.18 0.76
#